data_AF-A0A137QB82-F1
#
_entry.id   AF-A0A137QB82-F1
#
_cell.length_a   1.000
_cell.length_b   1.000
_cell.length_c   1.000
_cell.angle_alpha   90.00
_cell.angle_beta   90.00
_cell.angle_gamma   90.00
#
_symmetry.space_group_name_H-M   'P 1'
#
loop_
_entity.id
_entity.type
_entity.pdbx_description
1 polymer ?
#
loop_
_entity_poly.entity_id
_entity_poly.type
_entity_poly.pdbx_seq_one_letter_code
_entity_poly.pdbx_strand_id
1 'polypeptide(L)' 'MPKDRARKLCPKFIGPYKVIESNPEISNYKLGLSQALVNRRIHLVFHVSLLRLFHESDNTSFPD' A
#
# COMPACT_ATOMS: atom_id res chain seq x y z
N MET A 1 -2.47 -3.18 -16.88
CA MET A 1 -3.76 -2.59 -17.30
C MET A 1 -3.68 -2.32 -18.79
N PRO A 2 -4.70 -2.65 -19.59
CA PRO A 2 -4.75 -2.30 -21.01
C PRO A 2 -4.65 -0.79 -21.20
N LYS A 3 -4.04 -0.36 -22.31
CA LYS A 3 -3.57 1.01 -22.57
C LYS A 3 -4.70 2.07 -22.64
N ASP A 4 -5.96 1.64 -22.72
CA ASP A 4 -7.14 2.49 -23.00
C ASP A 4 -8.19 2.59 -21.89
N ARG A 5 -7.91 2.09 -20.67
CA ARG A 5 -8.85 2.26 -19.55
C ARG A 5 -8.65 3.59 -18.85
N ALA A 6 -9.73 4.34 -18.69
CA ALA A 6 -9.78 5.50 -17.81
C ALA A 6 -9.40 5.06 -16.39
N ARG A 7 -8.43 5.75 -15.77
CA ARG A 7 -8.00 5.51 -14.38
C ARG A 7 -8.98 6.07 -13.33
N LYS A 8 -10.09 6.65 -13.78
CA LYS A 8 -11.13 7.19 -12.90
C LYS A 8 -11.71 6.01 -12.11
N LEU A 9 -11.82 6.16 -10.78
CA LEU A 9 -12.25 5.14 -9.82
C LEU A 9 -11.24 4.01 -9.50
N CYS A 10 -10.01 4.03 -10.03
CA CYS A 10 -8.99 3.09 -9.56
C CYS A 10 -8.54 3.43 -8.13
N PRO A 11 -8.36 2.43 -7.25
CA PRO A 11 -7.80 2.67 -5.92
C PRO A 11 -6.44 3.36 -6.02
N LYS A 12 -6.27 4.47 -5.29
CA LYS A 12 -5.01 5.23 -5.24
C LYS A 12 -3.93 4.48 -4.46
N PHE A 13 -4.33 3.71 -3.46
CA PHE A 13 -3.47 2.89 -2.61
C PHE A 13 -3.85 1.42 -2.76
N ILE A 14 -2.88 0.54 -2.62
CA ILE A 14 -3.07 -0.90 -2.78
C ILE A 14 -2.81 -1.55 -1.43
N GLY A 15 -3.85 -2.10 -0.83
CA GLY A 15 -3.76 -3.02 0.31
C GLY A 15 -3.20 -2.42 1.61
N PRO A 16 -3.59 -2.99 2.77
CA PRO A 16 -2.82 -2.84 3.99
C PRO A 16 -1.56 -3.70 3.92
N TYR A 17 -0.41 -3.12 4.24
CA TYR A 17 0.82 -3.88 4.44
C TYR A 17 1.33 -3.69 5.86
N LYS A 18 1.88 -4.77 6.42
CA LYS A 18 2.54 -4.72 7.72
C LYS A 18 3.91 -4.06 7.56
N VAL A 19 4.23 -3.14 8.47
CA VAL A 19 5.59 -2.59 8.58
C VAL A 19 6.46 -3.64 9.27
N ILE A 20 7.55 -4.04 8.62
CA ILE A 20 8.54 -4.98 9.15
C ILE A 20 9.62 -4.22 9.92
N GLU A 21 10.15 -3.15 9.33
CA GLU A 21 11.19 -2.30 9.90
C GLU A 21 10.85 -0.83 9.66
N SER A 22 11.13 0.03 10.63
CA SER A 22 10.98 1.48 10.54
C SER A 22 12.34 2.16 10.70
N ASN A 23 12.71 3.01 9.75
CA ASN A 23 13.92 3.82 9.77
C ASN A 23 13.52 5.30 9.81
N PRO A 24 13.16 5.83 10.99
CA PRO A 24 12.64 7.20 11.13
C PRO A 24 13.66 8.26 10.70
N GLU A 25 14.96 7.99 10.87
CA GLU A 25 16.05 8.90 10.48
C GLU A 25 16.01 9.29 9.00
N ILE A 26 15.62 8.35 8.14
CA ILE A 26 15.56 8.54 6.68
C ILE A 26 14.10 8.58 6.21
N SER A 27 13.13 8.60 7.15
CA SER A 27 11.70 8.55 6.85
C SER A 27 11.30 7.38 5.93
N ASN A 28 12.01 6.26 6.04
CA ASN A 28 11.80 5.06 5.22
C ASN A 28 11.24 3.93 6.07
N TYR A 29 10.33 3.16 5.47
CA TYR A 29 9.69 2.01 6.11
C TYR A 29 9.78 0.81 5.19
N LYS A 30 10.12 -0.34 5.76
CA LYS A 30 10.13 -1.62 5.07
C LYS A 30 8.78 -2.30 5.29
N LEU A 31 8.12 -2.66 4.21
CA LEU A 31 6.81 -3.30 4.21
C LEU A 31 6.93 -4.78 3.88
N GLY A 32 6.11 -5.60 4.53
CA GLY A 32 5.88 -6.99 4.18
C GLY A 32 4.96 -7.09 2.98
N LEU A 33 5.51 -6.91 1.78
CA LEU A 33 4.77 -7.08 0.54
C LEU A 33 4.43 -8.56 0.28
N SER A 34 3.30 -8.80 -0.38
CA SER A 34 2.94 -10.14 -0.85
C SER A 34 3.96 -10.67 -1.87
N GLN A 35 4.19 -11.99 -1.87
CA GLN A 35 5.14 -12.65 -2.76
C GLN A 35 4.91 -12.32 -4.24
N ALA A 36 3.66 -12.08 -4.65
CA ALA A 36 3.34 -11.68 -6.02
C ALA A 36 3.99 -10.34 -6.44
N LEU A 37 4.15 -9.40 -5.51
CA LEU A 37 4.80 -8.11 -5.75
C LEU A 37 6.33 -8.23 -5.70
N VAL A 38 6.84 -9.05 -4.78
CA VAL A 38 8.27 -9.36 -4.69
C VAL A 38 8.76 -10.05 -5.98
N ASN A 39 7.97 -11.00 -6.51
CA ASN A 39 8.28 -11.68 -7.77
C ASN A 39 8.32 -10.72 -8.98
N ARG A 40 7.63 -9.58 -8.88
CA ARG A 40 7.68 -8.48 -9.85
C ARG A 40 8.84 -7.51 -9.60
N ARG A 41 9.74 -7.83 -8.68
CA ARG A 41 10.92 -7.03 -8.28
C ARG A 41 10.57 -5.67 -7.69
N ILE A 42 9.44 -5.58 -7.00
CA ILE A 42 9.08 -4.35 -6.28
C ILE A 42 9.90 -4.27 -5.00
N HIS A 43 10.51 -3.10 -4.75
CA HIS A 43 11.27 -2.84 -3.53
C HIS A 43 10.37 -2.87 -2.30
N LEU A 44 10.89 -3.42 -1.19
CA LEU A 44 10.18 -3.52 0.08
C LEU A 44 10.18 -2.21 0.87
N VAL A 45 11.13 -1.32 0.58
CA VAL A 45 11.35 -0.07 1.33
C VAL A 45 10.70 1.09 0.59
N PHE A 46 9.90 1.87 1.32
CA PHE A 46 9.18 3.02 0.81
C PHE A 46 9.37 4.22 1.73
N HIS A 47 9.44 5.40 1.11
CA HIS A 47 9.43 6.66 1.84
C HIS A 47 8.04 6.94 2.44
N VAL A 48 7.98 7.54 3.62
CA VAL A 48 6.74 7.82 4.36
C VAL A 48 5.70 8.59 3.56
N SER A 49 6.12 9.47 2.64
CA SER A 49 5.22 10.24 1.77
C SER A 49 4.38 9.39 0.82
N LEU A 50 4.81 8.15 0.55
CA LEU A 50 4.07 7.18 -0.29
C LEU A 50 3.15 6.28 0.53
N LEU A 51 3.21 6.37 1.87
CA LEU A 51 2.48 5.52 2.78
C LEU A 51 1.28 6.26 3.38
N ARG A 52 0.26 5.48 3.72
CA ARG A 52 -0.86 5.94 4.54
C ARG A 52 -1.14 4.91 5.61
N LEU A 53 -1.44 5.40 6.81
CA LEU A 53 -1.98 4.56 7.88
C LEU A 53 -3.27 3.91 7.38
N PHE A 54 -3.37 2.61 7.60
CA PHE A 54 -4.59 1.88 7.33
C PHE A 54 -5.60 2.18 8.45
N HIS A 55 -6.80 2.57 8.06
CA HIS A 55 -7.94 2.71 8.95
C HIS A 55 -8.97 1.65 8.56
N GLU A 56 -9.35 0.80 9.51
CA GLU A 56 -10.39 -0.19 9.28
C GLU A 56 -11.71 0.52 9.00
N SER A 57 -12.49 0.06 8.01
CA SER A 57 -13.83 0.62 7.81
C SER A 57 -14.70 0.22 8.99
N ASP A 58 -15.42 1.19 9.54
CA ASP A 58 -16.40 0.92 10.57
C ASP A 58 -17.63 0.27 9.92
N ASN A 59 -17.62 -1.06 9.89
CA ASN A 59 -18.70 -1.89 9.33
C ASN A 59 -20.05 -1.66 10.04
N THR A 60 -20.09 -0.97 11.19
CA THR A 60 -21.36 -0.61 11.83
C THR A 60 -22.06 0.55 11.11
N SER A 61 -21.29 1.42 10.46
CA SER A 61 -21.80 2.60 9.75
C SER A 61 -22.10 2.34 8.27
N PHE A 62 -21.44 1.35 7.67
CA PHE A 62 -21.64 0.93 6.27
C PHE A 62 -21.67 -0.59 6.17
N PRO A 63 -22.83 -1.23 6.41
CA PRO A 63 -22.98 -2.67 6.18
C PRO A 63 -23.00 -2.99 4.68
N ASP A 64 -22.38 -4.12 4.32
CA ASP A 64 -22.38 -4.72 2.97
C ASP A 64 -23.77 -5.22 2.52
#